data_AF-A0A1W2EV55-F1
#
_entry.id   AF-A0A1W2EV55-F1
#
_cell.length_a   1.000
_cell.length_b   1.000
_cell.length_c   1.000
_cell.angle_alpha   90.00
_cell.angle_beta   90.00
_cell.angle_gamma   90.00
#
_symmetry.space_group_name_H-M   'P 1'
#
loop_
_entity.id
_entity.type
_entity.pdbx_description
1 polymer ?
#
loop_
_entity_poly.entity_id
_entity_poly.type
_entity_poly.pdbx_seq_one_letter_code
_entity_poly.pdbx_strand_id
1 'polypeptide(L)' 'MDQGTQDQLMTVADVISAMGISRSTWQKLVAQKRTPPIVRIGAVQRIRRDAFEAWLGQHENAAAENT' A
#
# COMPACT_ATOMS: atom_id res chain seq x y z
N MET A 1 -3.76 2.94 -27.68
CA MET A 1 -3.06 1.69 -27.33
C MET A 1 -2.11 2.10 -26.21
N ASP A 2 -2.44 1.90 -24.94
CA ASP A 2 -2.20 0.63 -24.25
C ASP A 2 -3.23 0.40 -23.13
N GLN A 3 -4.04 -0.63 -23.30
CA GLN A 3 -4.96 -1.15 -22.31
C GLN A 3 -4.25 -2.33 -21.64
N GLY A 4 -3.42 -2.07 -20.63
CA GLY A 4 -2.52 -3.09 -20.05
C GLY A 4 -2.27 -3.01 -18.53
N THR A 5 -2.51 -1.88 -17.86
CA THR A 5 -2.28 -1.77 -16.40
C THR A 5 -3.49 -2.24 -15.57
N GLN A 6 -4.13 -3.33 -16.01
CA GLN A 6 -5.28 -3.88 -15.30
C GLN A 6 -4.79 -4.69 -14.08
N ASP A 7 -5.03 -4.11 -12.90
CA ASP A 7 -5.23 -4.84 -11.64
C ASP A 7 -4.05 -5.65 -11.11
N GLN A 8 -2.86 -5.04 -11.06
CA GLN A 8 -1.79 -5.66 -10.27
C GLN A 8 -2.13 -5.51 -8.78
N LEU A 9 -2.72 -6.57 -8.24
CA LEU A 9 -3.07 -6.68 -6.83
C LEU A 9 -1.83 -7.07 -6.03
N MET A 10 -1.30 -6.11 -5.29
CA MET A 10 -0.20 -6.32 -4.37
C MET A 10 -0.72 -6.93 -3.06
N THR A 11 0.10 -7.76 -2.43
CA THR A 11 -0.15 -8.18 -1.04
C THR A 11 0.45 -7.15 -0.09
N VAL A 12 0.06 -7.22 1.18
CA VAL A 12 0.68 -6.40 2.24
C VAL A 12 2.20 -6.60 2.27
N ALA A 13 2.71 -7.82 2.06
CA ALA A 13 4.15 -8.09 2.04
C ALA A 13 4.88 -7.40 0.87
N ASP A 14 4.24 -7.36 -0.30
CA ASP A 14 4.76 -6.68 -1.48
C ASP A 14 4.82 -5.16 -1.26
N VAL A 15 3.79 -4.59 -0.63
CA VAL A 15 3.73 -3.16 -0.28
C VAL A 15 4.76 -2.78 0.79
N ILE A 16 4.93 -3.61 1.81
CA ILE A 16 5.98 -3.43 2.84
C ILE A 16 7.37 -3.44 2.18
N SER A 17 7.62 -4.38 1.27
CA SER A 17 8.89 -4.51 0.55
C SER A 17 9.11 -3.33 -0.40
N ALA A 18 8.07 -2.89 -1.12
CA ALA A 18 8.13 -1.75 -2.03
C ALA A 18 8.39 -0.42 -1.31
N MET A 19 7.83 -0.24 -0.12
CA MET A 19 8.12 0.94 0.72
C MET A 19 9.43 0.84 1.50
N GLY A 20 10.07 -0.34 1.54
CA GLY A 20 11.27 -0.57 2.35
C GLY A 20 11.05 -0.41 3.86
N ILE A 21 9.80 -0.52 4.33
CA ILE A 21 9.45 -0.36 5.75
C ILE A 21 9.32 -1.72 6.45
N SER A 22 9.34 -1.71 7.78
CA SER A 22 9.05 -2.90 8.57
C SER A 22 7.54 -3.15 8.68
N ARG A 23 7.14 -4.41 8.90
CA ARG A 23 5.74 -4.79 9.16
C ARG A 23 5.14 -4.04 10.35
N SER A 24 5.93 -3.74 11.38
CA SER A 24 5.51 -2.95 12.54
C SER A 24 5.11 -1.52 12.16
N THR A 25 5.88 -0.88 11.28
CA THR A 25 5.57 0.45 10.72
C THR A 25 4.27 0.41 9.91
N TRP A 26 4.10 -0.63 9.10
CA TRP A 26 2.83 -0.86 8.40
C TRP A 26 1.65 -1.03 9.36
N GLN A 27 1.79 -1.82 10.43
CA GLN A 27 0.72 -1.98 11.43
C GLN A 27 0.37 -0.65 12.12
N LYS A 28 1.35 0.21 12.44
CA LYS A 28 1.10 1.57 12.95
C LYS A 28 0.31 2.40 11.95
N LEU A 29 0.65 2.35 10.66
CA LEU A 29 -0.09 3.05 9.60
C LEU A 29 -1.53 2.53 9.47
N VAL A 30 -1.73 1.21 9.52
CA VAL A 30 -3.06 0.59 9.48
C VAL A 30 -3.90 1.06 10.66
N ALA A 31 -3.33 1.07 11.87
CA ALA A 31 -4.01 1.54 13.08
C ALA A 31 -4.40 3.02 12.98
N GLN A 32 -3.56 3.83 12.34
CA GLN A 32 -3.81 5.25 12.06
C GLN A 32 -4.72 5.48 10.85
N LYS A 33 -5.20 4.43 10.18
CA LYS A 33 -5.95 4.49 8.91
C LYS A 33 -5.22 5.27 7.81
N ARG A 34 -3.89 5.33 7.89
CA ARG A 34 -2.98 5.95 6.91
C ARG A 34 -2.42 4.90 5.96
N THR A 35 -3.28 4.07 5.41
CA THR A 35 -2.86 3.03 4.44
C THR A 35 -3.65 3.16 3.16
N PRO A 36 -3.06 2.71 2.03
CA PRO A 36 -3.80 2.62 0.77
C PRO A 36 -5.05 1.74 0.93
N PRO A 37 -6.07 1.93 0.08
CA PRO A 37 -7.31 1.17 0.15
C PRO A 37 -7.05 -0.33 -0.06
N ILE A 38 -7.34 -1.10 1.00
CA ILE A 38 -7.21 -2.56 1.00
C ILE A 38 -8.52 -3.16 0.50
N VAL A 39 -8.46 -3.83 -0.64
CA VAL A 39 -9.57 -4.62 -1.19
C VAL A 39 -9.46 -6.06 -0.68
N ARG A 40 -10.55 -6.60 -0.13
CA ARG A 40 -10.62 -8.03 0.21
C ARG A 40 -11.18 -8.80 -0.98
N ILE A 41 -10.39 -9.74 -1.49
CA ILE A 41 -10.79 -10.62 -2.58
C ILE A 41 -10.82 -12.03 -1.99
N GLY A 42 -12.03 -12.52 -1.71
CA GLY A 42 -12.24 -13.74 -0.94
C GLY A 42 -11.73 -13.60 0.50
N ALA A 43 -10.84 -14.50 0.91
CA ALA A 43 -10.24 -14.52 2.26
C ALA A 43 -8.95 -13.70 2.38
N VAL A 44 -8.43 -13.15 1.27
CA VAL A 44 -7.10 -12.50 1.23
C VAL A 44 -7.25 -10.99 1.06
N GLN A 45 -6.48 -10.24 1.85
CA GLN A 45 -6.32 -8.80 1.69
C GLN A 45 -5.36 -8.49 0.54
N ARG A 46 -5.82 -7.66 -0.39
CA ARG A 46 -5.05 -7.19 -1.53
C ARG A 46 -5.12 -5.68 -1.62
N ILE A 47 -4.11 -5.10 -2.24
CA ILE A 47 -3.97 -3.66 -2.41
C ILE A 47 -3.80 -3.44 -3.90
N ARG A 48 -4.61 -2.55 -4.47
CA ARG A 48 -4.46 -2.20 -5.88
C ARG A 48 -3.17 -1.38 -6.03
N ARG A 49 -2.24 -1.82 -6.90
CA ARG A 49 -1.00 -1.09 -7.18
C ARG A 49 -1.26 0.38 -7.53
N ASP A 50 -2.20 0.63 -8.43
CA ASP A 50 -2.61 1.98 -8.84
C ASP A 50 -3.04 2.85 -7.65
N ALA A 51 -3.86 2.30 -6.75
CA ALA A 51 -4.29 3.00 -5.55
C ALA A 51 -3.17 3.17 -4.52
N PHE A 52 -2.20 2.25 -4.49
CA PHE A 52 -0.98 2.39 -3.69
C PHE A 52 -0.09 3.49 -4.23
N GLU A 53 0.15 3.57 -5.54
CA GLU A 53 0.94 4.64 -6.17
C GLU A 53 0.28 6.01 -5.98
N ALA A 54 -1.04 6.09 -6.21
CA ALA A 54 -1.80 7.32 -5.96
C ALA A 54 -1.81 7.72 -4.47
N TRP A 55 -1.83 6.75 -3.56
CA TRP A 55 -1.68 7.01 -2.12
C TRP A 55 -0.26 7.46 -1.79
N LEU A 56 0.77 6.80 -2.34
CA LEU A 56 2.18 7.10 -2.10
C LEU A 56 2.52 8.54 -2.49
N GLY A 57 2.06 8.98 -3.67
CA GLY A 57 2.24 10.37 -4.10
C GLY A 57 1.56 11.42 -3.20
N GLN A 58 0.53 11.03 -2.44
CA GLN A 58 -0.12 11.89 -1.45
C GLN A 58 0.51 11.79 -0.05
N HIS A 59 1.16 10.68 0.27
CA HIS A 59 1.64 10.33 1.61
C HIS A 59 3.16 10.35 1.80
N GLU A 60 3.96 10.60 0.76
CA GLU A 60 5.44 10.70 0.83
C GLU A 60 5.93 11.70 1.89
N ASN A 61 5.08 12.64 2.33
CA ASN A 61 5.39 13.57 3.41
C ASN A 61 5.33 12.95 4.83
N ALA A 62 4.60 11.84 5.03
CA ALA A 62 4.27 11.31 6.35
C ALA A 62 5.05 10.05 6.76
N ALA A 63 5.75 9.39 5.83
CA ALA A 63 6.46 8.14 6.09
C ALA A 63 7.86 8.34 6.71
N ALA A 64 8.40 9.57 6.67
CA ALA A 64 9.73 9.90 7.19
C ALA A 64 9.74 10.28 8.70
N GLU A 65 8.59 10.44 9.35
CA GLU A 65 8.50 10.99 10.71
C GLU A 65 8.41 9.93 11.85
N ASN A 66 9.15 8.83 11.77
CA ASN A 66 9.32 7.97 12.94
C ASN A 66 10.73 7.37 13.02
N THR A 67 11.69 8.26 13.30
CA THR A 67 12.90 7.95 14.06
C THR A 67 12.53 7.71 15.53
#